data_AF-A0A2V5K7S1-F1
#
_entry.id   AF-A0A2V5K7S1-F1
#
_cell.length_a   1.000
_cell.length_b   1.000
_cell.length_c   1.000
_cell.angle_alpha   90.00
_cell.angle_beta   90.00
_cell.angle_gamma   90.00
#
_symmetry.space_group_name_H-M   'P 1'
#
loop_
_entity.id
_entity.type
_entity.pdbx_description
1 polymer ?
#
loop_
_entity_poly.entity_id
_entity_poly.type
_entity_poly.pdbx_seq_one_letter_code
_entity_poly.pdbx_strand_id
1 'polypeptide(L)'
;MTKYYRTAIVCAYLSILCICGLTGCDRLGNSRYSQLVQDADTKSANGDFARAIDLYEAALDDSPRCAEIHYKLALLYDDKLNDPVSALHHFKRYIVVSPNGPHANEVTKSIKHDEIAALTALSGDSVIPRSEAAQLRNENLNFRKELEARAGSLRSAPEKS
;
A
#
# COMPACT_ATOMS: atom_id res chain seq x y z
N MET A 1 -35.62 -43.89 -36.55
CA MET A 1 -34.49 -42.99 -36.86
C MET A 1 -34.77 -41.51 -36.57
N THR A 2 -35.99 -40.99 -36.79
CA THR A 2 -36.35 -39.57 -36.57
C THR A 2 -36.31 -39.09 -35.10
N LYS A 3 -36.59 -39.95 -34.11
CA LYS A 3 -36.51 -39.59 -32.68
C LYS A 3 -35.08 -39.31 -32.21
N TYR A 4 -34.13 -40.13 -32.65
CA TYR A 4 -32.70 -40.01 -32.33
C TYR A 4 -32.09 -38.70 -32.85
N TYR A 5 -32.53 -38.28 -34.03
CA TYR A 5 -32.09 -37.03 -34.67
C TYR A 5 -32.61 -35.80 -33.92
N ARG A 6 -33.85 -35.83 -33.42
CA ARG A 6 -34.44 -34.74 -32.63
C ARG A 6 -33.76 -34.58 -31.27
N THR A 7 -33.43 -35.67 -30.59
CA THR A 7 -32.66 -35.62 -29.33
C THR A 7 -31.24 -35.11 -29.53
N ALA A 8 -30.57 -35.50 -30.63
CA ALA A 8 -29.23 -35.00 -30.94
C ALA A 8 -29.21 -33.49 -31.23
N ILE A 9 -30.23 -32.98 -31.93
CA ILE A 9 -30.38 -31.55 -32.22
C ILE A 9 -30.64 -30.74 -30.93
N VAL A 10 -31.52 -31.22 -30.05
CA VAL A 10 -31.80 -30.53 -28.78
C VAL A 10 -30.55 -30.49 -27.90
N CYS A 11 -29.79 -31.59 -27.81
CA CYS A 11 -28.52 -31.61 -27.08
C CYS A 11 -27.48 -30.67 -27.68
N ALA A 12 -27.41 -30.54 -29.01
CA ALA A 12 -26.52 -29.59 -29.69
C ALA A 12 -26.90 -28.13 -29.41
N TYR A 13 -28.19 -27.80 -29.39
CA TYR A 13 -28.63 -26.46 -29.00
C TYR A 13 -28.40 -26.17 -27.51
N LEU A 14 -28.60 -27.16 -26.63
CA LEU A 14 -28.34 -27.01 -25.20
C LEU A 14 -26.85 -26.77 -24.92
N SER A 15 -25.96 -27.47 -25.64
CA SER A 15 -24.51 -27.29 -25.49
C SER A 15 -24.02 -25.96 -26.06
N ILE A 16 -24.55 -25.51 -27.21
CA ILE A 16 -24.25 -24.18 -27.77
C ILE A 16 -24.69 -23.06 -26.81
N LEU A 17 -25.88 -23.17 -26.21
CA LEU A 17 -26.41 -22.19 -25.27
C LEU A 17 -25.59 -22.14 -23.96
N CYS A 18 -25.04 -23.29 -23.53
CA CYS A 18 -24.17 -23.40 -22.36
C CYS A 18 -22.79 -22.76 -22.57
N ILE A 19 -22.23 -22.85 -23.80
CA ILE A 19 -20.93 -22.24 -24.15
C ILE A 19 -21.00 -20.70 -24.19
N CYS A 20 -22.14 -20.15 -24.63
CA CYS A 20 -22.35 -18.69 -24.67
C CYS A 20 -22.62 -18.10 -23.28
N GLY A 21 -23.27 -18.84 -22.38
CA GLY A 21 -23.61 -18.36 -21.03
C GLY A 21 -22.39 -18.18 -20.12
N LEU A 22 -21.36 -19.02 -20.26
CA LEU A 22 -20.17 -18.98 -19.40
C LEU A 22 -19.11 -17.96 -19.84
N THR A 23 -19.08 -17.57 -21.13
CA THR A 23 -18.03 -16.68 -21.66
C THR A 23 -18.46 -15.22 -21.77
N GLY A 24 -19.75 -14.92 -21.60
CA GLY A 24 -20.30 -13.57 -21.77
C GLY A 24 -19.99 -12.61 -20.62
N CYS A 25 -20.05 -13.08 -19.36
CA CYS A 25 -19.89 -12.22 -18.19
C CYS A 25 -18.43 -11.80 -17.98
N ASP A 26 -17.47 -12.71 -18.17
CA ASP A 26 -16.05 -12.44 -17.95
C ASP A 26 -15.44 -11.51 -19.02
N ARG A 27 -15.90 -11.63 -20.27
CA ARG A 27 -15.41 -10.77 -21.38
C ARG A 27 -15.82 -9.31 -21.21
N LEU A 28 -17.05 -9.03 -20.77
CA LEU A 28 -17.53 -7.67 -20.62
C LEU A 28 -16.86 -6.95 -19.44
N GLY A 29 -16.69 -7.64 -18.31
CA GLY A 29 -15.98 -7.09 -17.14
C GLY A 29 -14.51 -6.77 -17.42
N ASN A 30 -13.81 -7.67 -18.13
CA ASN A 30 -12.42 -7.44 -18.50
C ASN A 30 -12.25 -6.28 -19.50
N SER A 31 -13.20 -6.11 -20.43
CA SER A 31 -13.22 -4.96 -21.35
C SER A 31 -13.35 -3.64 -20.59
N ARG A 32 -14.29 -3.55 -19.65
CA ARG A 32 -14.51 -2.32 -18.86
C ARG A 32 -13.32 -2.00 -17.96
N TYR A 33 -12.77 -3.01 -17.29
CA TYR A 33 -11.56 -2.85 -16.46
C TYR A 33 -10.43 -2.24 -17.29
N SER A 34 -10.11 -2.83 -18.44
CA SER A 34 -9.00 -2.34 -19.28
C SER A 34 -9.20 -0.90 -19.76
N GLN A 35 -10.44 -0.50 -20.07
CA GLN A 35 -10.77 0.87 -20.45
C GLN A 35 -10.55 1.85 -19.29
N LEU A 36 -11.07 1.54 -18.09
CA LEU A 36 -10.91 2.40 -16.92
C LEU A 36 -9.43 2.62 -16.57
N VAL A 37 -8.63 1.55 -16.61
CA VAL A 37 -7.19 1.63 -16.31
C VAL A 37 -6.46 2.46 -17.37
N GLN A 38 -6.76 2.26 -18.66
CA GLN A 38 -6.16 3.04 -19.73
C GLN A 38 -6.50 4.53 -19.65
N ASP A 39 -7.75 4.85 -19.33
CA ASP A 39 -8.19 6.23 -19.13
C ASP A 39 -7.51 6.84 -17.89
N ALA A 40 -7.39 6.08 -16.79
CA ALA A 40 -6.70 6.51 -15.58
C ALA A 40 -5.21 6.80 -15.84
N ASP A 41 -4.52 5.92 -16.56
CA ASP A 41 -3.13 6.10 -16.99
C ASP A 41 -2.98 7.40 -17.81
N THR A 42 -3.92 7.64 -18.72
CA THR A 42 -3.94 8.86 -19.55
C THR A 42 -4.16 10.12 -18.71
N LYS A 43 -5.09 10.09 -17.75
CA LYS A 43 -5.33 11.20 -16.83
C LYS A 43 -4.13 11.48 -15.93
N SER A 44 -3.51 10.42 -15.40
CA SER A 44 -2.28 10.51 -14.62
C SER A 44 -1.14 11.14 -15.42
N ALA A 45 -0.92 10.68 -16.66
CA ALA A 45 0.11 11.23 -17.55
C ALA A 45 -0.10 12.71 -17.88
N ASN A 46 -1.36 13.16 -17.94
CA ASN A 46 -1.73 14.56 -18.16
C ASN A 46 -1.68 15.42 -16.89
N GLY A 47 -1.35 14.84 -15.73
CA GLY A 47 -1.34 15.54 -14.43
C GLY A 47 -2.72 15.74 -13.80
N ASP A 48 -3.77 15.17 -14.39
CA ASP A 48 -5.14 15.20 -13.84
C ASP A 48 -5.30 14.06 -12.82
N PHE A 49 -4.58 14.18 -11.70
CA PHE A 49 -4.46 13.12 -10.69
C PHE A 49 -5.80 12.80 -10.01
N ALA A 50 -6.66 13.81 -9.81
CA ALA A 50 -7.99 13.60 -9.24
C ALA A 50 -8.83 12.66 -10.12
N ARG A 51 -8.88 12.92 -11.44
CA ARG A 51 -9.59 12.04 -12.37
C ARG A 51 -8.93 10.67 -12.51
N ALA A 52 -7.61 10.61 -12.45
CA ALA A 52 -6.89 9.33 -12.47
C ALA A 52 -7.30 8.44 -11.29
N ILE A 53 -7.37 9.03 -10.09
CA ILE A 53 -7.80 8.33 -8.86
C ILE A 53 -9.24 7.83 -9.02
N ASP A 54 -10.19 8.68 -9.41
CA ASP A 54 -11.59 8.28 -9.62
C ASP A 54 -11.71 7.05 -10.54
N LEU A 55 -10.93 7.04 -11.63
CA LEU A 55 -10.95 5.96 -12.62
C LEU A 55 -10.27 4.69 -12.12
N TYR A 56 -9.15 4.80 -11.40
CA TYR A 56 -8.51 3.65 -10.77
C TYR A 56 -9.39 3.03 -9.69
N GLU A 57 -10.02 3.85 -8.84
CA GLU A 57 -10.97 3.36 -7.83
C GLU A 57 -12.16 2.66 -8.47
N ALA A 58 -12.69 3.19 -9.57
CA ALA A 58 -13.75 2.54 -10.34
C ALA A 58 -13.33 1.21 -10.98
N ALA A 59 -12.02 0.98 -11.15
CA ALA A 59 -11.46 -0.27 -11.67
C ALA A 59 -11.12 -1.29 -10.57
N LEU A 60 -11.23 -0.93 -9.28
CA LEU A 60 -11.02 -1.86 -8.18
C LEU A 60 -12.19 -2.83 -8.03
N ASP A 61 -11.85 -4.10 -7.82
CA ASP A 61 -12.75 -5.18 -7.43
C ASP A 61 -11.99 -6.20 -6.58
N ASP A 62 -12.65 -7.30 -6.20
CA ASP A 62 -12.06 -8.34 -5.34
C ASP A 62 -11.05 -9.25 -6.07
N SER A 63 -10.69 -8.95 -7.32
CA SER A 63 -9.77 -9.76 -8.12
C SER A 63 -8.29 -9.51 -7.77
N PRO A 64 -7.44 -10.55 -7.83
CA PRO A 64 -5.99 -10.40 -7.67
C PRO A 64 -5.34 -9.42 -8.67
N ARG A 65 -5.98 -9.13 -9.81
CA ARG A 65 -5.47 -8.17 -10.81
C ARG A 65 -5.37 -6.74 -10.28
N CYS A 66 -6.16 -6.40 -9.26
CA CYS A 66 -6.20 -5.07 -8.67
C CYS A 66 -4.96 -4.72 -7.85
N ALA A 67 -4.04 -5.66 -7.62
CA ALA A 67 -2.74 -5.35 -7.03
C ALA A 67 -2.05 -4.21 -7.78
N GLU A 68 -1.97 -4.27 -9.11
CA GLU A 68 -1.35 -3.21 -9.91
C GLU A 68 -2.04 -1.84 -9.74
N ILE A 69 -3.36 -1.85 -9.58
CA ILE A 69 -4.14 -0.61 -9.37
C ILE A 69 -3.85 -0.02 -8.00
N HIS A 70 -3.74 -0.85 -6.96
CA HIS A 70 -3.28 -0.40 -5.65
C HIS A 70 -1.87 0.17 -5.70
N TYR A 71 -0.95 -0.40 -6.48
CA TYR A 71 0.38 0.18 -6.65
C TYR A 71 0.32 1.57 -7.31
N LYS A 72 -0.42 1.71 -8.41
CA LYS A 72 -0.59 2.99 -9.13
C LYS A 72 -1.26 4.07 -8.28
N LEU A 73 -2.30 3.73 -7.53
CA LEU A 73 -2.95 4.65 -6.57
C LEU A 73 -1.96 5.08 -5.49
N ALA A 74 -1.20 4.15 -4.92
CA ALA A 74 -0.21 4.46 -3.89
C ALA A 74 0.84 5.46 -4.39
N LEU A 75 1.39 5.25 -5.59
CA LEU A 75 2.34 6.18 -6.20
C LEU A 75 1.74 7.57 -6.47
N LEU A 76 0.45 7.65 -6.85
CA LEU A 76 -0.20 8.96 -7.01
C LEU A 76 -0.30 9.70 -5.67
N TYR A 77 -0.69 9.01 -4.60
CA TYR A 77 -0.77 9.61 -3.28
C TYR A 77 0.60 10.00 -2.72
N ASP A 78 1.61 9.12 -2.89
CA ASP A 78 2.97 9.33 -2.40
C ASP A 78 3.67 10.45 -3.19
N ASP A 79 3.86 10.25 -4.50
CA ASP A 79 4.70 11.13 -5.33
C ASP A 79 4.04 12.45 -5.74
N LYS A 80 2.71 12.45 -5.91
CA LYS A 80 1.99 13.59 -6.53
C LYS A 80 1.17 14.40 -5.56
N LEU A 81 0.58 13.75 -4.57
CA LEU A 81 -0.28 14.41 -3.58
C LEU A 81 0.41 14.62 -2.23
N ASN A 82 1.58 13.99 -2.01
CA ASN A 82 2.29 14.03 -0.73
C ASN A 82 1.36 13.67 0.45
N ASP A 83 0.55 12.64 0.24
CA ASP A 83 -0.40 12.08 1.21
C ASP A 83 0.07 10.66 1.62
N PRO A 84 0.98 10.56 2.61
CA PRO A 84 1.55 9.29 3.03
C PRO A 84 0.51 8.36 3.68
N VAL A 85 -0.63 8.89 4.16
CA VAL A 85 -1.67 8.07 4.78
C VAL A 85 -2.42 7.27 3.71
N SER A 86 -2.85 7.94 2.65
CA SER A 86 -3.53 7.30 1.52
C SER A 86 -2.59 6.39 0.72
N ALA A 87 -1.32 6.80 0.55
CA ALA A 87 -0.29 5.96 -0.05
C ALA A 87 -0.11 4.64 0.72
N LEU A 88 0.07 4.75 2.04
CA LEU A 88 0.25 3.59 2.92
C LEU A 88 -0.95 2.64 2.88
N HIS A 89 -2.18 3.16 2.80
CA HIS A 89 -3.38 2.34 2.64
C HIS A 89 -3.28 1.43 1.40
N HIS A 90 -2.96 2.02 0.25
CA HIS A 90 -2.91 1.27 -1.01
C HIS A 90 -1.69 0.36 -1.11
N PHE A 91 -0.52 0.77 -0.62
CA PHE A 91 0.65 -0.11 -0.54
C PHE A 91 0.41 -1.33 0.36
N LYS A 92 -0.28 -1.15 1.50
CA LYS A 92 -0.68 -2.27 2.36
C LYS A 92 -1.68 -3.19 1.66
N ARG A 93 -2.57 -2.66 0.82
CA ARG A 93 -3.46 -3.49 -0.01
C ARG A 93 -2.69 -4.27 -1.06
N TYR A 94 -1.73 -3.65 -1.74
CA TYR A 94 -0.85 -4.33 -2.70
C TYR A 94 -0.19 -5.57 -2.10
N ILE A 95 0.49 -5.43 -0.95
CA ILE A 95 1.28 -6.53 -0.39
C ILE A 95 0.42 -7.70 0.12
N VAL A 96 -0.84 -7.42 0.51
CA VAL A 96 -1.79 -8.46 0.88
C VAL A 96 -2.25 -9.26 -0.35
N VAL A 97 -2.45 -8.59 -1.49
CA VAL A 97 -2.93 -9.23 -2.72
C VAL A 97 -1.79 -9.90 -3.49
N SER A 98 -0.61 -9.28 -3.53
CA SER A 98 0.56 -9.74 -4.31
C SER A 98 1.86 -9.64 -3.49
N PRO A 99 2.04 -10.50 -2.46
CA PRO A 99 3.19 -10.44 -1.56
C PRO A 99 4.53 -10.70 -2.25
N ASN A 100 4.52 -11.41 -3.39
CA ASN A 100 5.70 -11.67 -4.23
C ASN A 100 5.54 -11.06 -5.63
N GLY A 101 4.73 -10.01 -5.74
CA GLY A 101 4.49 -9.29 -6.98
C GLY A 101 5.73 -8.55 -7.49
N PRO A 102 5.69 -8.06 -8.75
CA PRO A 102 6.82 -7.36 -9.36
C PRO A 102 7.29 -6.15 -8.55
N HIS A 103 6.38 -5.49 -7.82
CA HIS A 103 6.65 -4.29 -7.02
C HIS A 103 6.81 -4.59 -5.52
N ALA A 104 6.78 -5.85 -5.08
CA ALA A 104 6.76 -6.18 -3.64
C ALA A 104 7.94 -5.58 -2.85
N ASN A 105 9.14 -5.58 -3.45
CA ASN A 105 10.34 -5.01 -2.83
C ASN A 105 10.28 -3.48 -2.73
N GLU A 106 9.70 -2.81 -3.72
CA GLU A 106 9.53 -1.35 -3.78
C GLU A 106 8.47 -0.94 -2.75
N VAL A 107 7.30 -1.57 -2.81
CA VAL A 107 6.19 -1.38 -1.89
C VAL A 107 6.61 -1.57 -0.44
N THR A 108 7.39 -2.61 -0.12
CA THR A 108 7.88 -2.84 1.25
C THR A 108 8.81 -1.72 1.74
N LYS A 109 9.55 -1.08 0.84
CA LYS A 109 10.39 0.09 1.20
C LYS A 109 9.52 1.34 1.39
N SER A 110 8.59 1.59 0.48
CA SER A 110 7.66 2.74 0.56
C SER A 110 6.81 2.67 1.84
N ILE A 111 6.25 1.51 2.20
CA ILE A 111 5.50 1.32 3.45
C ILE A 111 6.29 1.81 4.67
N LYS A 112 7.58 1.48 4.76
CA LYS A 112 8.43 1.89 5.90
C LYS A 112 8.68 3.40 5.90
N HIS A 113 8.83 3.99 4.71
CA HIS A 113 9.01 5.43 4.55
C HIS A 113 7.74 6.18 4.93
N ASP A 114 6.61 5.77 4.37
CA ASP A 114 5.30 6.39 4.54
C ASP A 114 4.79 6.25 5.96
N GLU A 115 5.11 5.15 6.66
CA GLU A 115 4.81 5.02 8.09
C GLU A 115 5.51 6.10 8.91
N ILE A 116 6.78 6.39 8.62
CA ILE A 116 7.52 7.45 9.31
C ILE A 116 6.96 8.83 8.92
N ALA A 117 6.67 9.05 7.65
CA ALA A 117 6.11 10.30 7.16
C ALA A 117 4.72 10.58 7.74
N ALA A 118 3.83 9.59 7.73
CA ALA A 118 2.50 9.65 8.32
C ALA A 118 2.56 9.87 9.83
N LEU A 119 3.44 9.15 10.54
CA LEU A 119 3.65 9.38 11.97
C LEU A 119 4.11 10.81 12.25
N THR A 120 5.02 11.35 11.44
CA THR A 120 5.51 12.72 11.57
C THR A 120 4.40 13.73 11.34
N ALA A 121 3.62 13.55 10.26
CA ALA A 121 2.49 14.41 9.92
C ALA A 121 1.40 14.39 11.01
N LEU A 122 1.10 13.22 11.58
CA LEU A 122 0.08 13.06 12.62
C LEU A 122 0.55 13.51 14.01
N SER A 123 1.85 13.42 14.30
CA SER A 123 2.42 13.76 15.62
C SER A 123 2.82 15.23 15.74
N GLY A 124 2.76 16.02 14.65
CA GLY A 124 2.90 17.47 14.66
C GLY A 124 4.14 18.00 15.40
N ASP A 125 5.33 17.44 15.13
CA ASP A 125 6.68 17.70 15.72
C ASP A 125 7.21 16.73 16.78
N SER A 126 6.47 15.70 17.22
CA SER A 126 6.98 14.83 18.31
C SER A 126 7.95 13.71 17.88
N VAL A 127 8.36 13.62 16.62
CA VAL A 127 9.25 12.54 16.15
C VAL A 127 10.72 12.92 16.36
N ILE A 128 11.33 12.39 17.43
CA ILE A 128 12.75 12.62 17.73
C ILE A 128 13.62 11.94 16.65
N PRO A 129 14.43 12.67 15.89
CA PRO A 129 15.37 12.11 14.91
C PRO A 129 16.36 11.14 15.57
N ARG A 130 16.83 10.14 14.82
CA ARG A 130 17.78 9.13 15.35
C ARG A 130 19.08 9.76 15.88
N SER A 131 19.54 10.85 15.25
CA SER A 131 20.71 11.62 15.70
C SER A 131 20.47 12.29 17.06
N GLU A 132 19.32 12.95 17.22
CA GLU A 132 18.92 13.59 18.47
C GLU A 132 18.71 12.55 19.58
N ALA A 133 18.08 11.42 19.26
CA ALA A 133 17.93 10.31 20.21
C ALA A 133 19.29 9.71 20.64
N ALA A 134 20.30 9.73 19.77
CA ALA A 134 21.66 9.31 20.12
C ALA A 134 22.36 10.36 20.99
N GLN A 135 22.22 11.65 20.67
CA GLN A 135 22.74 12.75 21.46
C GLN A 135 22.17 12.75 22.88
N LEU A 136 20.85 12.68 23.02
CA LEU A 136 20.16 12.63 24.31
C LEU A 136 20.60 11.42 25.15
N ARG A 137 20.88 10.27 24.53
CA ARG A 137 21.44 9.10 25.22
C ARG A 137 22.85 9.35 25.73
N ASN A 138 23.70 9.98 24.92
CA ASN A 138 25.07 10.31 25.31
C ASN A 138 25.09 11.33 26.45
N GLU A 139 24.25 12.36 26.38
CA GLU A 139 24.09 13.35 27.44
C GLU A 139 23.58 12.70 28.75
N ASN A 140 22.55 11.85 28.67
CA ASN A 140 22.08 11.08 29.83
C ASN A 140 23.19 10.21 30.45
N LEU A 141 24.02 9.56 29.63
CA LEU A 141 25.17 8.79 30.12
C LEU A 141 26.20 9.68 30.82
N ASN A 142 26.46 10.87 30.29
CA ASN A 142 27.38 11.82 30.90
C ASN A 142 26.86 12.33 32.25
N PHE A 143 25.60 12.77 32.31
CA PHE A 143 24.97 13.21 33.55
C PHE A 143 24.97 12.12 34.62
N ARG A 144 24.73 10.86 34.24
CA ARG A 144 24.82 9.73 35.19
C ARG A 144 26.22 9.57 35.79
N LYS A 145 27.27 9.68 34.96
CA LYS A 145 28.66 9.63 35.45
C LYS A 145 28.97 10.78 36.40
N GLU A 146 28.51 11.99 36.10
CA GLU A 146 28.69 13.16 36.98
C GLU A 146 27.99 12.96 38.33
N LEU A 147 26.77 12.42 38.32
CA LEU A 147 26.03 12.10 39.54
C LEU A 147 26.75 11.04 40.39
N GLU A 148 27.28 10.00 39.75
CA GLU A 148 28.07 8.95 40.43
C GLU A 148 29.37 9.50 41.02
N ALA A 149 30.10 10.34 40.28
CA ALA A 149 31.32 10.97 40.76
C ALA A 149 31.05 11.90 41.97
N ARG A 150 29.97 12.68 41.90
CA ARG A 150 29.56 13.57 43.01
C ARG A 150 29.11 12.78 44.24
N ALA A 151 28.37 11.68 44.04
CA ALA A 151 28.00 10.77 45.12
C ALA A 151 29.23 10.10 45.76
N GLY A 152 30.22 9.71 44.96
CA GLY A 152 31.50 9.17 45.44
C GLY A 152 32.28 10.19 46.25
N SER A 153 32.40 11.43 45.75
CA SER A 153 33.07 12.54 46.45
C SER A 153 32.41 12.85 47.80
N LEU A 154 31.08 12.90 47.85
CA LEU A 154 30.33 13.11 49.10
C LEU A 154 30.55 11.98 50.12
N ARG A 155 30.70 10.73 49.67
CA ARG A 155 31.03 9.59 50.55
C ARG A 155 32.48 9.59 51.04
N SER A 156 33.40 10.18 50.28
CA SER A 156 34.82 10.27 50.65
C SER A 156 35.19 11.53 51.44
N ALA A 157 34.27 12.49 51.59
CA ALA A 157 34.51 13.68 52.38
C ALA A 157 34.61 13.29 53.86
N PRO A 158 35.73 13.57 54.55
CA PRO A 158 35.88 13.23 55.96
C PRO A 158 34.87 14.03 56.77
N GLU A 159 34.11 13.35 57.64
CA GLU A 159 33.31 14.02 58.68
C GLU A 159 34.26 14.92 59.47
N LYS A 160 34.15 16.24 59.25
CA LYS A 160 34.87 17.22 60.05
C LYS A 160 34.30 17.17 61.46
N SER A 161 34.97 16.42 62.33
CA SER A 161 34.89 16.52 63.78
C SER A 161 35.61 17.75 64.30
#